data_AF-A0A933YCS8-F1
#
_entry.id   AF-A0A933YCS8-F1
#
_cell.length_a   1.000
_cell.length_b   1.000
_cell.length_c   1.000
_cell.angle_alpha   90.00
_cell.angle_beta   90.00
_cell.angle_gamma   90.00
#
_symmetry.space_group_name_H-M   'P 1'
#
loop_
_entity.id
_entity.type
_entity.pdbx_description
1 polymer ?
#
loop_
_entity_poly.entity_id
_entity_poly.type
_entity_poly.pdbx_seq_one_letter_code
_entity_poly.pdbx_strand_id
1 'polypeptide(L)'
;MRRLLFLFLILGIRSSAANGQSSGSLQHALVFRPGQEVLSGRIVDVKDDHLVLLTNRSEEVVPFSEVSRIIVRTTASSGRGVLYGAVLGGYVGMLAFGTEQNSGGYLSSGSSRVFGFLVGVLPSLALGAGLGYLIDSGPSEKEELIEFTGSTDSRRNAIARLRSGLGRTDSHQRIHVSFQGSQVNPSIPPLELPSQYHSSAYDGYTNFNILRRLQATYSIVPEVELGAGIVWFGQPEKMGSGYENLSNNQSRSWYSRQKFEANGKYVMVSYKPFVSVLDRQFSINVGGGLGIASVDYLRDITISTYDYTSTSGQSAPQYSSFAVVDGFPSGYLYGELQFNLDEHLSLALMADKVFTPSKESPPVPEAQIPQQALAFGNSSFGFSIGLHF
;
A
#
# COMPACT_ATOMS: atom_id res chain seq x y z
N MET A 1 20.34 -6.57 -10.50
CA MET A 1 19.15 -6.17 -9.72
C MET A 1 18.64 -7.23 -8.74
N ARG A 2 18.47 -8.51 -9.10
CA ARG A 2 17.96 -9.57 -8.19
C ARG A 2 18.72 -9.78 -6.87
N ARG A 3 20.02 -9.46 -6.81
CA ARG A 3 20.87 -9.64 -5.61
C ARG A 3 20.80 -8.48 -4.61
N LEU A 4 20.36 -7.28 -5.03
CA LEU A 4 20.29 -6.10 -4.16
C LEU A 4 19.00 -6.10 -3.31
N LEU A 5 17.89 -6.58 -3.88
CA LEU A 5 16.62 -6.74 -3.15
C LEU A 5 16.74 -7.78 -2.03
N PHE A 6 17.53 -8.83 -2.25
CA PHE A 6 17.78 -9.88 -1.26
C PHE A 6 18.68 -9.39 -0.10
N LEU A 7 19.58 -8.44 -0.36
CA LEU A 7 20.47 -7.88 0.67
C LEU A 7 19.71 -6.95 1.63
N PHE A 8 18.75 -6.16 1.13
CA PHE A 8 17.87 -5.35 1.97
C PHE A 8 16.91 -6.19 2.81
N LEU A 9 16.40 -7.32 2.27
CA LEU A 9 15.57 -8.25 3.01
C LEU A 9 16.36 -8.90 4.18
N ILE A 10 17.62 -9.28 3.95
CA ILE A 10 18.45 -9.92 4.98
C ILE A 10 18.94 -8.92 6.04
N LEU A 11 19.22 -7.67 5.66
CA LEU A 11 19.61 -6.63 6.62
C LEU A 11 18.44 -6.21 7.53
N GLY A 12 17.21 -6.15 7.01
CA GLY A 12 16.01 -5.91 7.84
C GLY A 12 15.67 -7.06 8.80
N ILE A 13 15.96 -8.31 8.40
CA ILE A 13 15.75 -9.48 9.26
C ILE A 13 16.83 -9.55 10.37
N ARG A 14 18.07 -9.13 10.09
CA ARG A 14 19.14 -9.15 11.11
C ARG A 14 19.07 -8.01 12.13
N SER A 15 18.53 -6.83 11.78
CA SER A 15 18.28 -5.78 12.78
C SER A 15 17.09 -6.11 13.71
N SER A 16 16.19 -6.99 13.28
CA SER A 16 15.02 -7.41 14.07
C SER A 16 15.30 -8.62 14.96
N ALA A 17 16.35 -9.41 14.65
CA ALA A 17 16.77 -10.57 15.45
C ALA A 17 17.75 -10.23 16.58
N ALA A 18 18.24 -8.99 16.68
CA ALA A 18 19.06 -8.52 17.79
C ALA A 18 18.21 -7.58 18.66
N ASN A 19 17.72 -8.10 19.79
CA ASN A 19 16.86 -7.44 20.80
C ASN A 19 15.35 -7.46 20.53
N GLY A 20 14.78 -8.65 20.36
CA GLY A 20 13.33 -8.88 20.43
C GLY A 20 12.78 -9.02 21.85
N GLN A 21 13.19 -8.17 22.80
CA GLN A 21 12.27 -7.77 23.87
C GLN A 21 11.53 -6.56 23.32
N SER A 22 10.38 -6.81 22.68
CA SER A 22 9.49 -5.74 22.24
C SER A 22 9.18 -4.86 23.45
N SER A 23 9.80 -3.68 23.50
CA SER A 23 9.45 -2.60 24.40
C SER A 23 8.02 -2.16 24.09
N GLY A 24 7.02 -2.94 24.54
CA GLY A 24 5.79 -2.33 25.02
C GLY A 24 6.25 -1.33 26.07
N SER A 25 5.83 -0.06 25.95
CA SER A 25 6.32 1.03 26.79
C SER A 25 6.38 0.56 28.25
N LEU A 26 7.60 0.29 28.74
CA LEU A 26 7.79 -0.17 30.11
C LEU A 26 7.37 1.00 30.99
N GLN A 27 6.15 0.95 31.51
CA GLN A 27 5.58 2.06 32.24
C GLN A 27 6.31 2.15 33.58
N HIS A 28 6.95 3.29 33.79
CA HIS A 28 7.67 3.54 35.03
C HIS A 28 6.65 3.84 36.12
N ALA A 29 6.69 3.09 37.21
CA ALA A 29 5.74 3.19 38.29
C ALA A 29 6.41 3.61 39.58
N LEU A 30 5.70 4.48 40.32
CA LEU A 30 5.99 4.79 41.71
C LEU A 30 4.91 4.13 42.57
N VAL A 31 5.32 3.16 43.37
CA VAL A 31 4.43 2.36 44.22
C VAL A 31 4.61 2.80 45.67
N PHE A 32 3.52 3.26 46.26
CA PHE A 32 3.50 3.75 47.63
C PHE A 32 2.92 2.67 48.53
N ARG A 33 3.64 2.38 49.61
CA ARG A 33 3.24 1.44 50.66
C ARG A 33 3.12 2.18 52.00
N PRO A 34 2.10 1.94 52.82
CA PRO A 34 1.94 2.64 54.10
C PRO A 34 3.16 2.45 55.02
N GLY A 35 3.77 3.55 55.48
CA GLY A 35 4.89 3.51 56.43
C GLY A 35 6.22 2.98 55.88
N GLN A 36 6.34 2.81 54.56
CA GLN A 36 7.55 2.33 53.90
C GLN A 36 8.02 3.31 52.83
N GLU A 37 9.28 3.17 52.40
CA GLU A 37 9.83 3.94 51.29
C GLU A 37 9.11 3.65 49.97
N VAL A 38 9.04 4.66 49.11
CA VAL A 38 8.42 4.58 47.78
C VAL A 38 9.27 3.65 46.91
N LEU A 39 8.64 2.63 46.36
CA LEU A 39 9.29 1.77 45.38
C LEU A 39 9.18 2.40 44.00
N SER A 40 10.31 2.51 43.32
CA SER A 40 10.41 3.03 41.97
C SER A 40 10.94 1.93 41.06
N GLY A 41 10.20 1.63 40.00
CA GLY A 41 10.58 0.55 39.09
C GLY A 41 9.71 0.50 37.84
N ARG A 42 10.00 -0.46 36.97
CA ARG A 42 9.22 -0.75 35.77
C ARG A 42 8.25 -1.87 36.06
N ILE A 43 7.00 -1.72 35.67
CA ILE A 43 6.04 -2.82 35.85
C ILE A 43 6.29 -3.89 34.80
N VAL A 44 6.49 -5.13 35.26
CA VAL A 44 6.76 -6.31 34.41
C VAL A 44 5.50 -7.14 34.21
N ASP A 45 4.73 -7.34 35.28
CA ASP A 45 3.50 -8.16 35.28
C ASP A 45 2.53 -7.72 36.39
N VAL A 46 1.23 -8.00 36.21
CA VAL A 46 0.15 -7.63 37.12
C VAL A 46 -0.79 -8.82 37.36
N LYS A 47 -0.60 -9.54 38.46
CA LYS A 47 -1.42 -10.69 38.85
C LYS A 47 -2.60 -10.28 39.74
N ASP A 48 -3.44 -11.22 40.17
CA ASP A 48 -4.72 -10.89 40.84
C ASP A 48 -4.51 -10.32 42.24
N ASP A 49 -3.40 -10.68 42.85
CA ASP A 49 -3.05 -10.42 44.24
C ASP A 49 -1.76 -9.61 44.41
N HIS A 50 -0.92 -9.53 43.36
CA HIS A 50 0.35 -8.81 43.41
C HIS A 50 0.76 -8.18 42.08
N LEU A 51 1.70 -7.24 42.19
CA LEU A 51 2.40 -6.55 41.11
C LEU A 51 3.85 -7.02 41.06
N VAL A 52 4.40 -7.20 39.87
CA VAL A 52 5.83 -7.48 39.67
C VAL A 52 6.53 -6.24 39.13
N LEU A 53 7.49 -5.71 39.89
CA LEU A 53 8.26 -4.52 39.57
C LEU A 53 9.73 -4.88 39.35
N LEU A 54 10.29 -4.46 38.23
CA LEU A 54 11.73 -4.44 38.04
C LEU A 54 12.31 -3.14 38.58
N THR A 55 12.98 -3.22 39.73
CA THR A 55 13.72 -2.10 40.32
C THR A 55 15.17 -2.09 39.82
N ASN A 56 15.95 -1.08 40.20
CA ASN A 56 17.38 -1.01 39.87
C ASN A 56 18.23 -2.11 40.53
N ARG A 57 17.69 -2.85 41.50
CA ARG A 57 18.44 -3.83 42.31
C ARG A 57 17.98 -5.26 42.06
N SER A 58 16.69 -5.47 41.87
CA SER A 58 16.09 -6.79 41.66
C SER A 58 14.64 -6.67 41.18
N GLU A 59 14.10 -7.80 40.73
CA GLU A 59 12.66 -7.99 40.59
C GLU A 59 12.02 -8.06 41.99
N GLU A 60 11.03 -7.23 42.24
CA GLU A 60 10.27 -7.18 43.49
C GLU A 60 8.81 -7.53 43.23
N VAL A 61 8.29 -8.45 44.05
CA VAL A 61 6.89 -8.85 44.05
C VAL A 61 6.18 -8.09 45.16
N VAL A 62 5.23 -7.23 44.81
CA VAL A 62 4.53 -6.35 45.73
C VAL A 62 3.04 -6.73 45.82
N PRO A 63 2.58 -7.29 46.95
CA PRO A 63 1.16 -7.62 47.14
C PRO A 63 0.28 -6.37 47.11
N PHE A 64 -0.88 -6.42 46.45
CA PHE A 64 -1.82 -5.29 46.42
C PHE A 64 -2.39 -4.92 47.78
N SER A 65 -2.36 -5.85 48.74
CA SER A 65 -2.73 -5.58 50.14
C SER A 65 -1.83 -4.53 50.79
N GLU A 66 -0.58 -4.41 50.33
CA GLU A 66 0.43 -3.50 50.86
C GLU A 66 0.53 -2.18 50.08
N VAL A 67 -0.17 -2.08 48.95
CA VAL A 67 -0.16 -0.90 48.08
C VAL A 67 -1.25 0.08 48.52
N SER A 68 -0.88 1.34 48.74
CA SER A 68 -1.83 2.43 48.98
C SER A 68 -2.20 3.17 47.70
N ARG A 69 -1.22 3.45 46.85
CA ARG A 69 -1.38 4.11 45.55
C ARG A 69 -0.24 3.76 44.60
N ILE A 70 -0.52 3.83 43.31
CA ILE A 70 0.46 3.69 42.22
C ILE A 70 0.35 4.91 41.31
N ILE A 71 1.47 5.55 41.01
CA ILE A 71 1.56 6.55 39.94
C ILE A 71 2.24 5.87 38.76
N VAL A 72 1.53 5.78 37.65
CA VAL A 72 2.04 5.20 36.41
C VAL A 72 2.41 6.33 35.47
N ARG A 73 3.69 6.43 35.12
CA ARG A 73 4.19 7.37 34.12
C ARG A 73 4.20 6.69 32.77
N THR A 74 3.34 7.17 31.89
CA THR A 74 3.32 6.74 30.50
C THR A 74 3.99 7.79 29.63
N THR A 75 5.07 7.40 28.96
CA THR A 75 5.59 8.11 27.79
C THR A 75 4.83 7.58 26.58
N ALA A 76 3.68 8.17 26.30
CA ALA A 76 2.98 7.90 25.05
C ALA A 76 3.44 8.94 24.02
N SER A 77 4.14 8.51 22.97
CA SER A 77 4.18 9.30 21.74
C SER A 77 2.81 9.14 21.08
N SER A 78 2.22 10.23 20.58
CA SER A 78 0.86 10.15 20.04
C SER A 78 0.78 9.38 18.72
N GLY A 79 1.93 9.10 18.09
CA GLY A 79 2.08 8.47 16.77
C GLY A 79 1.61 9.37 15.62
N ARG A 80 0.86 10.43 15.93
CA ARG A 80 0.22 11.33 14.96
C ARG A 80 1.22 12.17 14.20
N GLY A 81 2.32 12.57 14.83
CA GLY A 81 3.34 13.33 14.11
C GLY A 81 4.06 12.47 13.11
N VAL A 82 4.39 11.20 13.43
CA VAL A 82 4.94 10.23 12.45
C VAL A 82 4.00 10.10 11.25
N LEU A 83 2.70 9.99 11.51
CA LEU A 83 1.65 9.90 10.49
C LEU A 83 1.57 11.17 9.61
N TYR A 84 1.42 12.35 10.22
CA TYR A 84 1.34 13.61 9.47
C TYR A 84 2.62 13.87 8.69
N GLY A 85 3.75 13.56 9.29
CA GLY A 85 5.06 13.63 8.67
C GLY A 85 5.14 12.70 7.45
N ALA A 86 4.76 11.43 7.59
CA ALA A 86 4.77 10.48 6.48
C ALA A 86 3.85 10.94 5.34
N VAL A 87 2.60 11.32 5.65
CA VAL A 87 1.62 11.79 4.65
C VAL A 87 2.13 13.04 3.93
N LEU A 88 2.62 14.04 4.68
CA LEU A 88 3.19 15.26 4.10
C LEU A 88 4.44 14.97 3.28
N GLY A 89 5.33 14.11 3.77
CA GLY A 89 6.55 13.71 3.07
C GLY A 89 6.25 12.95 1.78
N GLY A 90 5.30 12.02 1.82
CA GLY A 90 4.82 11.30 0.65
C GLY A 90 4.16 12.23 -0.37
N TYR A 91 3.35 13.19 0.08
CA TYR A 91 2.71 14.18 -0.78
C TYR A 91 3.73 15.12 -1.42
N VAL A 92 4.70 15.65 -0.65
CA VAL A 92 5.78 16.50 -1.19
C VAL A 92 6.67 15.73 -2.15
N GLY A 93 7.04 14.48 -1.82
CA GLY A 93 7.76 13.61 -2.73
C GLY A 93 6.98 13.38 -4.02
N MET A 94 5.69 13.06 -3.91
CA MET A 94 4.82 12.88 -5.07
C MET A 94 4.70 14.16 -5.91
N LEU A 95 4.59 15.34 -5.30
CA LEU A 95 4.58 16.62 -6.03
C LEU A 95 5.92 16.92 -6.72
N ALA A 96 7.05 16.61 -6.09
CA ALA A 96 8.37 16.81 -6.68
C ALA A 96 8.61 15.91 -7.91
N PHE A 97 7.97 14.75 -7.99
CA PHE A 97 8.13 13.79 -9.10
C PHE A 97 6.93 13.72 -10.07
N GLY A 98 5.76 14.23 -9.67
CA GLY A 98 4.48 14.06 -10.36
C GLY A 98 4.05 15.19 -11.29
N THR A 99 4.77 16.31 -11.34
CA THR A 99 4.37 17.53 -12.10
C THR A 99 4.49 17.43 -13.63
N GLU A 100 4.83 16.26 -14.20
CA GLU A 100 4.96 16.09 -15.65
C GLU A 100 4.13 14.94 -16.27
N GLN A 101 3.22 14.27 -15.54
CA GLN A 101 2.53 13.07 -16.08
C GLN A 101 1.06 13.33 -16.45
N ASN A 102 0.79 13.34 -17.77
CA ASN A 102 -0.55 13.41 -18.38
C ASN A 102 -1.25 12.02 -18.48
N SER A 103 -0.79 11.00 -17.76
CA SER A 103 -1.34 9.63 -17.81
C SER A 103 -1.59 9.10 -16.39
N GLY A 104 -2.78 8.52 -16.16
CA GLY A 104 -3.34 8.21 -14.84
C GLY A 104 -2.55 7.23 -13.95
N GLY A 105 -1.44 7.69 -13.36
CA GLY A 105 -0.69 7.02 -12.28
C GLY A 105 0.51 6.17 -12.71
N TYR A 106 0.89 6.18 -13.99
CA TYR A 106 2.02 5.39 -14.53
C TYR A 106 3.29 6.22 -14.67
N LEU A 107 4.40 5.72 -14.10
CA LEU A 107 5.70 6.41 -14.17
C LEU A 107 6.25 6.45 -15.59
N SER A 108 6.81 7.58 -16.04
CA SER A 108 7.52 7.66 -17.32
C SER A 108 8.71 6.67 -17.42
N SER A 109 8.95 6.10 -18.60
CA SER A 109 9.92 5.03 -18.88
C SER A 109 11.40 5.46 -18.86
N GLY A 110 11.71 6.74 -18.66
CA GLY A 110 13.08 7.19 -18.44
C GLY A 110 13.67 6.47 -17.23
N SER A 111 14.72 5.68 -17.44
CA SER A 111 15.37 4.83 -16.42
C SER A 111 15.81 5.58 -15.15
N SER A 112 16.08 6.87 -15.27
CA SER A 112 16.39 7.78 -14.16
C SER A 112 15.16 8.17 -13.31
N ARG A 113 13.94 8.16 -13.87
CA ARG A 113 12.71 8.62 -13.20
C ARG A 113 12.05 7.55 -12.35
N VAL A 114 12.13 6.28 -12.75
CA VAL A 114 11.65 5.14 -11.93
C VAL A 114 12.54 4.94 -10.71
N PHE A 115 13.86 5.01 -10.90
CA PHE A 115 14.82 5.04 -9.81
C PHE A 115 14.62 6.30 -8.95
N GLY A 116 14.43 7.46 -9.58
CA GLY A 116 14.12 8.72 -8.89
C GLY A 116 12.85 8.69 -8.06
N PHE A 117 11.81 7.97 -8.49
CA PHE A 117 10.58 7.80 -7.70
C PHE A 117 10.78 6.86 -6.50
N LEU A 118 11.40 5.69 -6.70
CA LEU A 118 11.68 4.74 -5.61
C LEU A 118 12.68 5.31 -4.60
N VAL A 119 13.66 6.09 -5.05
CA VAL A 119 14.68 6.77 -4.22
C VAL A 119 14.19 8.14 -3.74
N GLY A 120 13.11 8.65 -4.30
CA GLY A 120 12.53 9.94 -3.94
C GLY A 120 11.40 9.78 -2.94
N VAL A 121 10.33 9.08 -3.33
CA VAL A 121 9.10 8.98 -2.55
C VAL A 121 9.25 8.10 -1.32
N LEU A 122 9.96 6.96 -1.39
CA LEU A 122 10.17 6.13 -0.20
C LEU A 122 11.06 6.86 0.84
N PRO A 123 12.17 7.52 0.45
CA PRO A 123 12.91 8.37 1.37
C PRO A 123 12.14 9.61 1.81
N SER A 124 11.28 10.23 0.98
CA SER A 124 10.44 11.35 1.43
C SER A 124 9.36 10.91 2.43
N LEU A 125 8.79 9.72 2.27
CA LEU A 125 7.92 9.10 3.27
C LEU A 125 8.67 8.83 4.58
N ALA A 126 9.87 8.25 4.49
CA ALA A 126 10.70 7.95 5.65
C ALA A 126 11.23 9.22 6.36
N LEU A 127 11.67 10.23 5.60
CA LEU A 127 12.09 11.53 6.11
C LEU A 127 10.91 12.29 6.71
N GLY A 128 9.76 12.25 6.03
CA GLY A 128 8.51 12.79 6.54
C GLY A 128 8.15 12.16 7.87
N ALA A 129 8.09 10.83 7.93
CA ALA A 129 7.83 10.06 9.15
C ALA A 129 8.84 10.40 10.25
N GLY A 130 10.13 10.54 9.91
CA GLY A 130 11.19 10.91 10.84
C GLY A 130 11.07 12.34 11.37
N LEU A 131 10.76 13.33 10.53
CA LEU A 131 10.48 14.70 10.96
C LEU A 131 9.22 14.76 11.81
N GLY A 132 8.20 14.01 11.40
CA GLY A 132 6.98 13.79 12.14
C GLY A 132 7.21 13.24 13.53
N TYR A 133 8.04 12.21 13.64
CA TYR A 133 8.51 11.63 14.90
C TYR A 133 9.20 12.69 15.76
N LEU A 134 10.13 13.47 15.20
CA LEU A 134 10.84 14.50 15.94
C LEU A 134 9.91 15.61 16.46
N ILE A 135 8.88 15.97 15.71
CA ILE A 135 7.88 16.98 16.12
C ILE A 135 6.92 16.40 17.18
N ASP A 136 6.54 15.12 17.07
CA ASP A 136 5.68 14.42 18.06
C ASP A 136 6.44 13.97 19.30
N SER A 137 7.77 13.93 19.25
CA SER A 137 8.62 13.44 20.34
C SER A 137 8.71 14.37 21.55
N GLY A 138 7.89 15.43 21.60
CA GLY A 138 7.61 16.11 22.85
C GLY A 138 6.95 15.11 23.81
N PRO A 139 7.61 14.70 24.91
CA PRO A 139 7.01 13.74 25.82
C PRO A 139 5.80 14.40 26.47
N SER A 140 4.59 14.03 26.06
CA SER A 140 3.43 14.24 26.90
C SER A 140 3.50 13.20 28.00
N GLU A 141 4.22 13.52 29.08
CA GLU A 141 4.17 12.71 30.29
C GLU A 141 2.73 12.73 30.81
N LYS A 142 2.04 11.61 30.64
CA LYS A 142 0.74 11.41 31.25
C LYS A 142 0.96 10.58 32.50
N GLU A 143 0.80 11.22 33.65
CA GLU A 143 0.76 10.57 34.94
C GLU A 143 -0.68 10.09 35.20
N GLU A 144 -0.88 8.79 35.34
CA GLU A 144 -2.13 8.25 35.86
C GLU A 144 -1.93 7.87 37.33
N LEU A 145 -2.76 8.46 38.20
CA LEU A 145 -2.84 8.09 39.61
C LEU A 145 -3.91 7.01 39.81
N ILE A 146 -3.50 5.89 40.38
CA ILE A 146 -4.38 4.77 40.72
C ILE A 146 -4.34 4.57 42.24
N GLU A 147 -5.44 4.83 42.91
CA GLU A 147 -5.59 4.67 44.35
C GLU A 147 -6.19 3.31 44.70
N PHE A 148 -5.62 2.64 45.71
CA PHE A 148 -6.06 1.31 46.19
C PHE A 148 -6.79 1.40 47.53
N THR A 149 -7.45 2.54 47.77
CA THR A 149 -8.25 2.84 48.96
C THR A 149 -9.73 2.52 48.71
N GLY A 150 -10.44 2.04 49.73
CA GLY A 150 -11.89 1.75 49.65
C GLY A 150 -12.27 0.28 49.78
N SER A 151 -13.48 -0.06 49.32
CA SER A 151 -14.05 -1.40 49.43
C SER A 151 -13.33 -2.42 48.53
N THR A 152 -13.61 -3.71 48.73
CA THR A 152 -13.07 -4.81 47.90
C THR A 152 -13.37 -4.60 46.41
N ASP A 153 -14.54 -4.05 46.08
CA ASP A 153 -14.93 -3.75 44.70
C ASP A 153 -14.14 -2.59 44.10
N SER A 154 -13.89 -1.52 44.89
CA SER A 154 -13.02 -0.41 44.47
C SER A 154 -11.60 -0.89 44.18
N ARG A 155 -11.05 -1.77 45.02
CA ARG A 155 -9.74 -2.38 44.79
C ARG A 155 -9.71 -3.27 43.55
N ARG A 156 -10.73 -4.10 43.34
CA ARG A 156 -10.84 -4.93 42.13
C ARG A 156 -10.91 -4.07 40.86
N ASN A 157 -11.65 -2.97 40.91
CA ASN A 157 -11.72 -2.00 39.80
C ASN A 157 -10.39 -1.27 39.58
N ALA A 158 -9.64 -0.93 40.65
CA ALA A 158 -8.32 -0.32 40.54
C ALA A 158 -7.29 -1.28 39.92
N ILE A 159 -7.30 -2.56 40.32
CA ILE A 159 -6.47 -3.61 39.70
C ILE A 159 -6.86 -3.79 38.23
N ALA A 160 -8.16 -3.82 37.91
CA ALA A 160 -8.63 -3.91 36.53
C ALA A 160 -8.21 -2.68 35.70
N ARG A 161 -8.26 -1.47 36.27
CA ARG A 161 -7.78 -0.24 35.63
C ARG A 161 -6.28 -0.25 35.40
N LEU A 162 -5.50 -0.66 36.41
CA LEU A 162 -4.06 -0.83 36.32
C LEU A 162 -3.71 -1.84 35.21
N ARG A 163 -4.40 -2.98 35.16
CA ARG A 163 -4.29 -3.96 34.08
C ARG A 163 -4.75 -3.45 32.74
N SER A 164 -5.75 -2.58 32.65
CA SER A 164 -6.15 -2.00 31.36
C SER A 164 -5.18 -0.92 30.88
N GLY A 165 -4.49 -0.24 31.81
CA GLY A 165 -3.47 0.76 31.50
C GLY A 165 -2.11 0.15 31.13
N LEU A 166 -1.76 -0.98 31.77
CA LEU A 166 -0.51 -1.72 31.54
C LEU A 166 -0.63 -2.87 30.56
N GLY A 167 -1.80 -3.49 30.56
CA GLY A 167 -2.20 -4.36 29.51
C GLY A 167 -2.09 -3.54 28.25
N ARG A 168 -1.32 -4.07 27.31
CA ARG A 168 -1.85 -4.26 25.96
C ARG A 168 -3.35 -4.53 26.10
N THR A 169 -4.17 -3.48 26.17
CA THR A 169 -5.45 -3.55 25.47
C THR A 169 -5.02 -4.05 24.12
N ASP A 170 -5.49 -5.24 23.76
CA ASP A 170 -5.58 -5.61 22.37
C ASP A 170 -6.48 -4.53 21.74
N SER A 171 -5.94 -3.33 21.55
CA SER A 171 -6.46 -2.32 20.66
C SER A 171 -6.22 -2.95 19.31
N HIS A 172 -7.11 -3.88 18.99
CA HIS A 172 -7.35 -4.31 17.64
C HIS A 172 -7.56 -3.01 16.90
N GLN A 173 -6.59 -2.71 16.05
CA GLN A 173 -6.66 -1.61 15.11
C GLN A 173 -8.01 -1.77 14.41
N ARG A 174 -8.90 -0.84 14.69
CA ARG A 174 -10.28 -0.92 14.23
C ARG A 174 -10.37 -0.43 12.81
N ILE A 175 -9.50 0.49 12.40
CA ILE A 175 -9.50 1.03 11.04
C ILE A 175 -8.12 0.79 10.44
N HIS A 176 -8.10 0.22 9.24
CA HIS A 176 -6.89 0.02 8.45
C HIS A 176 -7.06 0.70 7.09
N VAL A 177 -6.16 1.64 6.78
CA VAL A 177 -6.09 2.33 5.50
C VAL A 177 -4.81 1.90 4.79
N SER A 178 -4.90 1.40 3.57
CA SER A 178 -3.71 0.99 2.83
C SER A 178 -3.64 1.54 1.41
N PHE A 179 -2.42 1.89 1.03
CA PHE A 179 -2.05 2.39 -0.29
C PHE A 179 -1.15 1.37 -0.97
N GLN A 180 -1.40 1.08 -2.24
CA GLN A 180 -0.63 0.12 -3.03
C GLN A 180 -0.02 0.78 -4.27
N GLY A 181 1.27 0.51 -4.46
CA GLY A 181 1.97 0.67 -5.74
C GLY A 181 2.36 -0.69 -6.31
N SER A 182 2.18 -0.91 -7.60
CA SER A 182 2.43 -2.22 -8.21
C SER A 182 2.86 -2.16 -9.66
N GLN A 183 3.64 -3.16 -10.09
CA GLN A 183 3.82 -3.47 -11.49
C GLN A 183 2.58 -4.21 -12.00
N VAL A 184 1.89 -3.61 -12.96
CA VAL A 184 0.73 -4.16 -13.65
C VAL A 184 1.20 -5.06 -14.78
N ASN A 185 0.63 -6.26 -14.91
CA ASN A 185 0.83 -7.12 -16.07
C ASN A 185 -0.19 -6.74 -17.15
N PRO A 186 0.22 -6.17 -18.29
CA PRO A 186 -0.70 -5.74 -19.34
C PRO A 186 -1.47 -6.93 -19.92
N SER A 187 -2.80 -6.81 -19.98
CA SER A 187 -3.70 -7.79 -20.58
C SER A 187 -4.19 -7.40 -21.97
N ILE A 188 -4.08 -6.12 -22.35
CA ILE A 188 -4.47 -5.67 -23.69
C ILE A 188 -3.36 -6.09 -24.66
N PRO A 189 -3.66 -6.92 -25.68
CA PRO A 189 -2.67 -7.38 -26.62
C PRO A 189 -2.10 -6.19 -27.42
N PRO A 190 -0.80 -6.20 -27.74
CA PRO A 190 -0.25 -5.23 -28.67
C PRO A 190 -0.93 -5.38 -30.04
N LEU A 191 -1.02 -4.28 -30.80
CA LEU A 191 -1.46 -4.35 -32.19
C LEU A 191 -0.37 -4.99 -33.03
N GLU A 192 -0.67 -6.15 -33.60
CA GLU A 192 0.16 -6.76 -34.64
C GLU A 192 -0.10 -6.00 -35.94
N LEU A 193 0.88 -5.19 -36.35
CA LEU A 193 0.83 -4.44 -37.60
C LEU A 193 1.52 -5.27 -38.71
N PRO A 194 1.06 -5.19 -39.97
CA PRO A 194 1.75 -5.84 -41.08
C PRO A 194 3.20 -5.36 -41.20
N SER A 195 4.12 -6.28 -41.50
CA SER A 195 5.55 -5.98 -41.76
C SER A 195 6.22 -5.09 -40.69
N GLN A 196 6.05 -5.44 -39.42
CA GLN A 196 6.76 -4.81 -38.30
C GLN A 196 8.28 -4.96 -38.44
N TYR A 197 8.96 -3.98 -39.02
CA TYR A 197 10.42 -3.99 -39.09
C TYR A 197 11.10 -3.50 -37.82
N HIS A 198 10.43 -2.69 -37.01
CA HIS A 198 10.80 -2.43 -35.62
C HIS A 198 9.57 -1.88 -34.91
N SER A 199 8.99 -2.65 -34.00
CA SER A 199 8.15 -2.09 -32.94
C SER A 199 9.08 -1.23 -32.06
N SER A 200 9.35 0.00 -32.48
CA SER A 200 9.74 1.05 -31.57
C SER A 200 8.48 1.38 -30.78
N ALA A 201 8.15 0.51 -29.81
CA ALA A 201 7.20 0.88 -28.78
C ALA A 201 7.84 2.09 -28.11
N TYR A 202 7.37 3.28 -28.47
CA TYR A 202 7.64 4.51 -27.73
C TYR A 202 6.83 4.40 -26.43
N ASP A 203 7.14 3.39 -25.62
CA ASP A 203 6.56 3.21 -24.30
C ASP A 203 7.16 4.34 -23.47
N GLY A 204 6.50 5.50 -23.48
CA GLY A 204 6.88 6.68 -22.70
C GLY A 204 6.64 6.47 -21.20
N TYR A 205 6.03 5.33 -20.82
CA TYR A 205 5.61 4.98 -19.47
C TYR A 205 5.96 3.53 -19.14
N THR A 206 6.23 3.28 -17.87
CA THR A 206 6.42 1.96 -17.29
C THR A 206 5.11 1.32 -16.93
N ASN A 207 5.14 0.00 -16.75
CA ASN A 207 4.02 -0.76 -16.21
C ASN A 207 3.83 -0.58 -14.69
N PHE A 208 4.55 0.33 -14.03
CA PHE A 208 4.41 0.57 -12.59
C PHE A 208 3.33 1.62 -12.33
N ASN A 209 2.25 1.19 -11.69
CA ASN A 209 1.15 2.05 -11.23
C ASN A 209 1.36 2.37 -9.75
N ILE A 210 1.57 3.64 -9.44
CA ILE A 210 1.82 4.13 -8.07
C ILE A 210 0.56 4.09 -7.20
N LEU A 211 -0.60 4.23 -7.84
CA LEU A 211 -1.90 4.32 -7.19
C LEU A 211 -2.74 3.11 -7.62
N ARG A 212 -2.19 1.90 -7.46
CA ARG A 212 -2.89 0.68 -7.86
C ARG A 212 -4.14 0.45 -7.02
N ARG A 213 -4.06 0.68 -5.70
CA ARG A 213 -5.21 0.55 -4.79
C ARG A 213 -5.11 1.52 -3.63
N LEU A 214 -6.25 2.08 -3.27
CA LEU A 214 -6.50 2.73 -2.00
C LEU A 214 -7.68 2.01 -1.35
N GLN A 215 -7.51 1.51 -0.13
CA GLN A 215 -8.59 0.88 0.62
C GLN A 215 -8.64 1.38 2.06
N ALA A 216 -9.84 1.42 2.61
CA ALA A 216 -10.11 1.67 4.01
C ALA A 216 -11.03 0.56 4.52
N THR A 217 -10.62 -0.12 5.58
CA THR A 217 -11.31 -1.29 6.13
C THR A 217 -11.46 -1.15 7.64
N TYR A 218 -12.51 -1.78 8.18
CA TYR A 218 -12.83 -1.81 9.59
C TYR A 218 -12.77 -3.25 10.10
N SER A 219 -12.03 -3.48 11.19
CA SER A 219 -11.91 -4.79 11.83
C SER A 219 -13.19 -5.13 12.60
N ILE A 220 -13.95 -6.10 12.09
CA ILE A 220 -15.18 -6.60 12.74
C ILE A 220 -14.80 -7.58 13.85
N VAL A 221 -13.86 -8.46 13.53
CA VAL A 221 -13.18 -9.40 14.42
C VAL A 221 -11.69 -9.40 14.06
N PRO A 222 -10.78 -9.85 14.94
CA PRO A 222 -9.34 -9.76 14.69
C PRO A 222 -8.89 -10.36 13.34
N GLU A 223 -9.61 -11.36 12.85
CA GLU A 223 -9.34 -12.07 11.60
C GLU A 223 -9.99 -11.42 10.37
N VAL A 224 -11.04 -10.60 10.53
CA VAL A 224 -11.89 -10.16 9.40
C VAL A 224 -12.07 -8.65 9.40
N GLU A 225 -11.70 -8.03 8.28
CA GLU A 225 -11.92 -6.61 8.02
C GLU A 225 -12.91 -6.43 6.86
N LEU A 226 -13.78 -5.43 6.98
CA LEU A 226 -14.76 -5.05 5.97
C LEU A 226 -14.61 -3.57 5.64
N GLY A 227 -14.67 -3.20 4.37
CA GLY A 227 -14.69 -1.79 4.00
C GLY A 227 -14.87 -1.54 2.52
N ALA A 228 -14.19 -0.51 2.04
CA ALA A 228 -14.28 -0.07 0.65
C ALA A 228 -12.91 0.25 0.08
N GLY A 229 -12.77 0.09 -1.24
CA GLY A 229 -11.55 0.43 -1.93
C GLY A 229 -11.77 0.87 -3.36
N ILE A 230 -10.80 1.63 -3.86
CA ILE A 230 -10.67 2.02 -5.26
C ILE A 230 -9.43 1.34 -5.82
N VAL A 231 -9.56 0.69 -6.97
CA VAL A 231 -8.46 0.02 -7.66
C VAL A 231 -8.31 0.65 -9.04
N TRP A 232 -7.11 1.11 -9.38
CA TRP A 232 -6.77 1.61 -10.71
C TRP A 232 -6.07 0.50 -11.50
N PHE A 233 -6.66 0.14 -12.63
CA PHE A 233 -6.23 -1.01 -13.41
C PHE A 233 -6.16 -0.75 -14.91
N GLY A 234 -5.96 0.50 -15.30
CA GLY A 234 -5.55 0.85 -16.66
C GLY A 234 -4.22 0.19 -17.07
N GLN A 235 -3.73 0.56 -18.24
CA GLN A 235 -2.40 0.20 -18.74
C GLN A 235 -1.75 1.44 -19.34
N PRO A 236 -0.42 1.52 -19.35
CA PRO A 236 0.25 2.60 -20.05
C PRO A 236 -0.16 2.60 -21.52
N GLU A 237 -0.20 3.79 -22.09
CA GLU A 237 -0.49 3.98 -23.50
C GLU A 237 0.55 3.23 -24.35
N LYS A 238 0.06 2.46 -25.32
CA LYS A 238 0.91 1.76 -26.30
C LYS A 238 0.82 2.48 -27.63
N MET A 239 1.98 2.83 -28.18
CA MET A 239 2.09 3.35 -29.53
C MET A 239 2.88 2.36 -30.39
N GLY A 240 2.45 2.20 -31.64
CA GLY A 240 3.14 1.36 -32.61
C GLY A 240 3.10 2.00 -33.98
N SER A 241 4.19 1.88 -34.73
CA SER A 241 4.23 2.22 -36.14
C SER A 241 4.73 1.05 -36.96
N GLY A 242 4.31 1.01 -38.23
CA GLY A 242 4.74 0.01 -39.19
C GLY A 242 4.92 0.64 -40.56
N TYR A 243 5.61 -0.08 -41.44
CA TYR A 243 5.85 0.35 -42.81
C TYR A 243 6.00 -0.86 -43.73
N GLU A 244 5.38 -0.78 -44.90
CA GLU A 244 5.43 -1.79 -45.96
C GLU A 244 5.75 -1.14 -47.30
N ASN A 245 6.66 -1.76 -48.05
CA ASN A 245 6.86 -1.44 -49.45
C ASN A 245 5.85 -2.23 -50.28
N LEU A 246 5.01 -1.53 -51.03
CA LEU A 246 4.10 -2.11 -51.99
C LEU A 246 4.80 -2.23 -53.35
N SER A 247 4.21 -2.99 -54.28
CA SER A 247 4.66 -3.01 -55.68
C SER A 247 4.56 -1.62 -56.32
N ASN A 248 5.35 -1.35 -57.36
CA ASN A 248 5.27 -0.14 -58.20
C ASN A 248 5.59 1.18 -57.49
N ASN A 249 6.69 1.26 -56.72
CA ASN A 249 7.11 2.50 -56.03
C ASN A 249 6.01 3.12 -55.16
N GLN A 250 5.22 2.26 -54.51
CA GLN A 250 4.24 2.65 -53.51
C GLN A 250 4.69 2.16 -52.14
N SER A 251 4.29 2.88 -51.10
CA SER A 251 4.50 2.44 -49.73
C SER A 251 3.31 2.74 -48.86
N ARG A 252 3.17 1.95 -47.80
CA ARG A 252 2.12 2.11 -46.80
C ARG A 252 2.75 2.21 -45.43
N SER A 253 2.32 3.19 -44.65
CA SER A 253 2.68 3.30 -43.25
C SER A 253 1.44 3.25 -42.36
N TRP A 254 1.65 2.73 -41.16
CA TRP A 254 0.64 2.68 -40.12
C TRP A 254 1.18 3.38 -38.88
N TYR A 255 0.32 4.15 -38.25
CA TYR A 255 0.51 4.64 -36.90
C TYR A 255 -0.67 4.19 -36.07
N SER A 256 -0.39 3.63 -34.90
CA SER A 256 -1.40 3.10 -34.00
C SER A 256 -1.17 3.60 -32.58
N ARG A 257 -2.26 3.86 -31.90
CA ARG A 257 -2.31 4.35 -30.53
C ARG A 257 -3.39 3.59 -29.78
N GLN A 258 -3.01 2.99 -28.65
CA GLN A 258 -3.94 2.34 -27.72
C GLN A 258 -3.80 3.00 -26.34
N LYS A 259 -4.89 3.60 -25.87
CA LYS A 259 -5.00 4.17 -24.52
C LYS A 259 -5.99 3.33 -23.72
N PHE A 260 -5.63 2.94 -22.51
CA PHE A 260 -6.51 2.18 -21.62
C PHE A 260 -6.45 2.73 -20.20
N GLU A 261 -7.48 3.47 -19.80
CA GLU A 261 -7.67 3.91 -18.43
C GLU A 261 -8.83 3.14 -17.80
N ALA A 262 -8.65 2.70 -16.56
CA ALA A 262 -9.70 1.99 -15.84
C ALA A 262 -9.55 2.13 -14.34
N ASN A 263 -10.68 2.23 -13.66
CA ASN A 263 -10.76 2.18 -12.21
C ASN A 263 -12.00 1.40 -11.77
N GLY A 264 -11.99 0.88 -10.56
CA GLY A 264 -13.17 0.24 -9.97
C GLY A 264 -13.32 0.61 -8.51
N LYS A 265 -14.56 0.65 -8.05
CA LYS A 265 -14.96 0.91 -6.67
C LYS A 265 -15.57 -0.37 -6.11
N TYR A 266 -15.04 -0.86 -5.00
CA TYR A 266 -15.34 -2.18 -4.46
C TYR A 266 -15.74 -2.10 -2.99
N VAL A 267 -16.67 -2.97 -2.59
CA VAL A 267 -16.83 -3.38 -1.20
C VAL A 267 -15.81 -4.49 -0.96
N MET A 268 -14.93 -4.30 0.02
CA MET A 268 -13.76 -5.14 0.27
C MET A 268 -13.92 -5.95 1.55
N VAL A 269 -13.47 -7.20 1.52
CA VAL A 269 -13.30 -8.07 2.70
C VAL A 269 -11.84 -8.54 2.74
N SER A 270 -11.23 -8.46 3.92
CA SER A 270 -9.88 -8.96 4.20
C SER A 270 -9.95 -10.02 5.29
N TYR A 271 -9.22 -11.12 5.12
CA TYR A 271 -9.13 -12.21 6.08
C TYR A 271 -7.67 -12.48 6.46
N LYS A 272 -7.40 -12.62 7.77
CA LYS A 272 -6.08 -12.88 8.36
C LYS A 272 -6.03 -14.30 8.93
N PRO A 273 -5.81 -15.33 8.09
CA PRO A 273 -5.93 -16.75 8.48
C PRO A 273 -5.05 -17.19 9.64
N PHE A 274 -3.93 -16.51 9.88
CA PHE A 274 -2.89 -16.97 10.81
C PHE A 274 -2.60 -15.96 11.93
N VAL A 275 -3.52 -15.03 12.20
CA VAL A 275 -3.34 -13.97 13.20
C VAL A 275 -3.06 -14.53 14.61
N SER A 276 -3.54 -15.74 14.91
CA SER A 276 -3.34 -16.40 16.20
C SER A 276 -2.07 -17.24 16.30
N VAL A 277 -1.40 -17.53 15.18
CA VAL A 277 -0.26 -18.46 15.11
C VAL A 277 1.05 -17.71 14.79
N LEU A 278 0.98 -16.68 13.97
CA LEU A 278 2.14 -15.88 13.57
C LEU A 278 2.45 -14.80 14.62
N ASP A 279 3.70 -14.35 14.63
CA ASP A 279 4.11 -13.19 15.42
C ASP A 279 3.30 -11.96 15.00
N ARG A 280 2.97 -11.07 15.94
CA ARG A 280 2.23 -9.82 15.68
C ARG A 280 2.94 -8.92 14.68
N GLN A 281 4.25 -9.08 14.49
CA GLN A 281 5.03 -8.36 13.47
C GLN A 281 4.76 -8.83 12.03
N PHE A 282 4.11 -9.97 11.85
CA PHE A 282 3.96 -10.60 10.54
C PHE A 282 2.54 -11.14 10.35
N SER A 283 1.90 -10.73 9.25
CA SER A 283 0.57 -11.20 8.89
C SER A 283 0.51 -11.62 7.44
N ILE A 284 -0.28 -12.65 7.16
CA ILE A 284 -0.69 -13.00 5.82
C ILE A 284 -2.15 -12.60 5.71
N ASN A 285 -2.47 -11.72 4.77
CA ASN A 285 -3.85 -11.30 4.52
C ASN A 285 -4.27 -11.82 3.14
N VAL A 286 -5.50 -12.30 3.04
CA VAL A 286 -6.14 -12.63 1.77
C VAL A 286 -7.46 -11.90 1.73
N GLY A 287 -7.73 -11.20 0.63
CA GLY A 287 -8.95 -10.44 0.53
C GLY A 287 -9.41 -10.27 -0.90
N GLY A 288 -10.53 -9.57 -1.03
CA GLY A 288 -11.13 -9.31 -2.30
C GLY A 288 -12.37 -8.46 -2.16
N GLY A 289 -12.99 -8.16 -3.28
CA GLY A 289 -14.19 -7.34 -3.30
C GLY A 289 -14.99 -7.50 -4.56
N LEU A 290 -16.26 -7.12 -4.46
CA LEU A 290 -17.18 -6.99 -5.59
C LEU A 290 -17.55 -5.53 -5.75
N GLY A 291 -17.66 -5.09 -7.00
CA GLY A 291 -17.81 -3.67 -7.28
C GLY A 291 -18.22 -3.37 -8.70
N ILE A 292 -18.13 -2.09 -9.03
CA ILE A 292 -18.37 -1.57 -10.37
C ILE A 292 -17.05 -0.98 -10.86
N ALA A 293 -16.66 -1.38 -12.06
CA ALA A 293 -15.53 -0.84 -12.79
C ALA A 293 -16.00 0.08 -13.91
N SER A 294 -15.20 1.10 -14.19
CA SER A 294 -15.32 1.98 -15.36
C SER A 294 -14.09 1.79 -16.22
N VAL A 295 -14.31 1.64 -17.53
CA VAL A 295 -13.24 1.59 -18.53
C VAL A 295 -13.37 2.74 -19.51
N ASP A 296 -12.23 3.29 -19.90
CA ASP A 296 -12.05 4.20 -21.02
C ASP A 296 -10.91 3.63 -21.88
N TYR A 297 -11.30 2.97 -22.97
CA TYR A 297 -10.38 2.41 -23.94
C TYR A 297 -10.53 3.14 -25.26
N LEU A 298 -9.41 3.54 -25.84
CA LEU A 298 -9.33 4.16 -27.15
C LEU A 298 -8.27 3.44 -27.99
N ARG A 299 -8.64 3.10 -29.22
CA ARG A 299 -7.73 2.62 -30.26
C ARG A 299 -7.87 3.50 -31.49
N ASP A 300 -6.80 4.20 -31.83
CA ASP A 300 -6.69 4.99 -33.06
C ASP A 300 -5.66 4.37 -33.99
N ILE A 301 -6.00 4.26 -35.26
CA ILE A 301 -5.11 3.80 -36.33
C ILE A 301 -5.19 4.79 -37.48
N THR A 302 -4.03 5.30 -37.88
CA THR A 302 -3.86 6.16 -39.06
C THR A 302 -3.05 5.38 -40.10
N ILE A 303 -3.57 5.33 -41.33
CA ILE A 303 -2.96 4.63 -42.46
C ILE A 303 -2.64 5.66 -43.53
N SER A 304 -1.37 5.73 -43.94
CA SER A 304 -0.92 6.63 -45.01
C SER A 304 -0.37 5.81 -46.15
N THR A 305 -0.79 6.12 -47.39
CA THR A 305 -0.24 5.50 -48.60
C THR A 305 0.49 6.55 -49.42
N TYR A 306 1.74 6.26 -49.78
CA TYR A 306 2.60 7.12 -50.58
C TYR A 306 2.77 6.50 -51.97
N ASP A 307 2.67 7.34 -52.99
CA ASP A 307 2.93 6.95 -54.38
C ASP A 307 4.03 7.85 -54.93
N TYR A 308 5.23 7.29 -55.06
CA TYR A 308 6.41 8.05 -55.50
C TYR A 308 6.41 8.31 -57.02
N THR A 309 5.40 7.81 -57.75
CA THR A 309 5.22 8.07 -59.20
C THR A 309 4.26 9.22 -59.50
N SER A 310 3.51 9.68 -58.50
CA SER A 310 2.56 10.80 -58.62
C SER A 310 3.18 12.14 -58.20
N THR A 311 2.95 13.19 -58.97
CA THR A 311 3.36 14.58 -58.66
C THR A 311 2.71 15.14 -57.38
N SER A 312 1.62 14.53 -56.90
CA SER A 312 0.99 14.87 -55.61
C SER A 312 1.40 13.96 -54.45
N GLY A 313 2.19 12.91 -54.72
CA GLY A 313 3.02 12.13 -53.77
C GLY A 313 2.34 11.36 -52.63
N GLN A 314 1.11 11.67 -52.23
CA GLN A 314 0.46 11.08 -51.06
C GLN A 314 -1.05 10.96 -51.25
N SER A 315 -1.61 9.79 -50.93
CA SER A 315 -3.06 9.61 -50.82
C SER A 315 -3.56 10.19 -49.50
N ALA A 316 -4.81 10.64 -49.46
CA ALA A 316 -5.42 11.11 -48.22
C ALA A 316 -5.33 10.01 -47.13
N PRO A 317 -4.85 10.34 -45.91
CA PRO A 317 -4.73 9.37 -44.84
C PRO A 317 -6.10 8.79 -44.47
N GLN A 318 -6.14 7.49 -44.23
CA GLN A 318 -7.32 6.80 -43.72
C GLN A 318 -7.23 6.72 -42.20
N TYR A 319 -8.34 6.99 -41.52
CA TYR A 319 -8.42 6.99 -40.07
C TYR A 319 -9.46 5.97 -39.60
N SER A 320 -9.08 5.15 -38.63
CA SER A 320 -9.97 4.23 -37.93
C SER A 320 -9.84 4.47 -36.44
N SER A 321 -10.96 4.76 -35.77
CA SER A 321 -11.01 4.96 -34.32
C SER A 321 -12.07 4.06 -33.73
N PHE A 322 -11.75 3.45 -32.59
CA PHE A 322 -12.64 2.61 -31.82
C PHE A 322 -12.48 2.94 -30.34
N ALA A 323 -13.60 3.21 -29.68
CA ALA A 323 -13.63 3.54 -28.26
C ALA A 323 -14.61 2.65 -27.49
N VAL A 324 -14.25 2.32 -26.26
CA VAL A 324 -15.13 1.71 -25.27
C VAL A 324 -15.12 2.60 -24.05
N VAL A 325 -16.26 3.23 -23.77
CA VAL A 325 -16.53 3.92 -22.51
C VAL A 325 -17.71 3.22 -21.87
N ASP A 326 -17.45 2.45 -20.81
CA ASP A 326 -18.49 1.61 -20.21
C ASP A 326 -18.25 1.34 -18.72
N GLY A 327 -19.33 1.01 -18.02
CA GLY A 327 -19.32 0.57 -16.63
C GLY A 327 -19.86 -0.85 -16.50
N PHE A 328 -19.18 -1.71 -15.74
CA PHE A 328 -19.60 -3.10 -15.57
C PHE A 328 -19.31 -3.65 -14.17
N PRO A 329 -20.02 -4.72 -13.75
CA PRO A 329 -19.67 -5.47 -12.55
C PRO A 329 -18.25 -6.03 -12.64
N SER A 330 -17.50 -5.93 -11.54
CA SER A 330 -16.10 -6.34 -11.46
C SER A 330 -15.82 -7.06 -10.14
N GLY A 331 -14.90 -8.02 -10.20
CA GLY A 331 -14.35 -8.70 -9.03
C GLY A 331 -12.89 -8.30 -8.81
N TYR A 332 -12.47 -8.30 -7.54
CA TYR A 332 -11.09 -8.06 -7.15
C TYR A 332 -10.65 -9.12 -6.15
N LEU A 333 -9.42 -9.60 -6.27
CA LEU A 333 -8.80 -10.53 -5.32
C LEU A 333 -7.35 -10.14 -5.09
N TYR A 334 -6.90 -10.22 -3.85
CA TYR A 334 -5.52 -9.91 -3.47
C TYR A 334 -5.01 -10.83 -2.36
N GLY A 335 -3.69 -10.96 -2.30
CA GLY A 335 -2.96 -11.55 -1.19
C GLY A 335 -1.81 -10.63 -0.77
N GLU A 336 -1.59 -10.52 0.53
CA GLU A 336 -0.60 -9.64 1.14
C GLU A 336 0.25 -10.39 2.17
N LEU A 337 1.54 -10.14 2.10
CA LEU A 337 2.52 -10.50 3.12
C LEU A 337 2.90 -9.23 3.87
N GLN A 338 2.27 -8.99 5.02
CA GLN A 338 2.38 -7.76 5.79
C GLN A 338 3.41 -7.89 6.92
N PHE A 339 4.20 -6.84 7.07
CA PHE A 339 5.19 -6.62 8.12
C PHE A 339 4.77 -5.38 8.91
N ASN A 340 4.38 -5.57 10.17
CA ASN A 340 4.03 -4.47 11.06
C ASN A 340 5.32 -3.87 11.63
N LEU A 341 5.60 -2.62 11.26
CA LEU A 341 6.76 -1.89 11.75
C LEU A 341 6.51 -1.41 13.18
N ASP A 342 5.28 -0.96 13.44
CA ASP A 342 4.76 -0.62 14.76
C ASP A 342 3.23 -0.87 14.82
N GLU A 343 2.57 -0.32 15.84
CA GLU A 343 1.12 -0.42 16.04
C GLU A 343 0.27 0.50 15.13
N HIS A 344 0.90 1.30 14.27
CA HIS A 344 0.23 2.26 13.39
C HIS A 344 0.64 2.15 11.92
N LEU A 345 1.74 1.46 11.61
CA LEU A 345 2.35 1.39 10.30
C LEU A 345 2.76 -0.03 9.93
N SER A 346 2.41 -0.43 8.72
CA SER A 346 2.86 -1.68 8.12
C SER A 346 3.32 -1.50 6.67
N LEU A 347 4.24 -2.37 6.26
CA LEU A 347 4.63 -2.54 4.87
C LEU A 347 4.21 -3.93 4.41
N ALA A 348 3.74 -4.10 3.18
CA ALA A 348 3.45 -5.44 2.66
C ALA A 348 4.02 -5.65 1.26
N LEU A 349 4.31 -6.91 0.94
CA LEU A 349 4.41 -7.38 -0.44
C LEU A 349 3.04 -7.91 -0.86
N MET A 350 2.62 -7.63 -2.09
CA MET A 350 1.29 -8.05 -2.51
C MET A 350 1.18 -8.47 -3.96
N ALA A 351 0.20 -9.33 -4.22
CA ALA A 351 -0.23 -9.70 -5.55
C ALA A 351 -1.76 -9.55 -5.65
N ASP A 352 -2.24 -9.10 -6.80
CA ASP A 352 -3.68 -8.95 -7.03
C ASP A 352 -4.12 -9.33 -8.45
N LYS A 353 -5.43 -9.48 -8.60
CA LYS A 353 -6.11 -9.70 -9.87
C LYS A 353 -7.47 -9.00 -9.90
N VAL A 354 -7.71 -8.28 -10.99
CA VAL A 354 -9.01 -7.67 -11.31
C VAL A 354 -9.70 -8.52 -12.37
N PHE A 355 -10.96 -8.85 -12.13
CA PHE A 355 -11.81 -9.66 -13.01
C PHE A 355 -12.86 -8.77 -13.65
N THR A 356 -12.81 -8.67 -14.97
CA THR A 356 -13.74 -7.85 -15.75
C THR A 356 -14.21 -8.64 -16.98
N PRO A 357 -15.39 -8.33 -17.54
CA PRO A 357 -15.80 -8.87 -18.82
C PRO A 357 -14.85 -8.42 -19.93
N SER A 358 -14.68 -9.28 -20.93
CA SER A 358 -14.01 -8.92 -22.18
C SER A 358 -14.98 -8.23 -23.14
N LYS A 359 -14.42 -7.45 -24.07
CA LYS A 359 -15.16 -6.96 -25.24
C LYS A 359 -14.38 -7.25 -26.51
N GLU A 360 -15.07 -7.34 -27.64
CA GLU A 360 -14.42 -7.47 -28.93
C GLU A 360 -14.25 -6.11 -29.58
N SER A 361 -13.04 -5.84 -30.08
CA SER A 361 -12.77 -4.68 -30.92
C SER A 361 -12.96 -5.06 -32.39
N PRO A 362 -13.60 -4.21 -33.21
CA PRO A 362 -13.87 -4.53 -34.61
C PRO A 362 -12.56 -4.70 -35.39
N PRO A 363 -12.56 -5.46 -36.50
CA PRO A 363 -11.42 -5.52 -37.39
C PRO A 363 -11.15 -4.16 -38.04
N VAL A 364 -9.90 -3.94 -38.48
CA VAL A 364 -9.52 -2.82 -39.35
C VAL A 364 -8.96 -3.43 -40.64
N PRO A 365 -9.82 -3.74 -41.63
CA PRO A 365 -9.44 -4.47 -42.83
C PRO A 365 -8.31 -3.80 -43.62
N GLU A 366 -8.29 -2.46 -43.66
CA GLU A 366 -7.32 -1.65 -44.40
C GLU A 366 -5.89 -1.80 -43.85
N ALA A 367 -5.79 -2.13 -42.56
CA ALA A 367 -4.53 -2.43 -41.87
C ALA A 367 -4.30 -3.94 -41.67
N GLN A 368 -5.17 -4.80 -42.21
CA GLN A 368 -5.17 -6.26 -41.99
C GLN A 368 -5.19 -6.63 -40.48
N ILE A 369 -5.75 -5.76 -39.64
CA ILE A 369 -5.85 -6.02 -38.21
C ILE A 369 -7.15 -6.80 -37.97
N PRO A 370 -7.09 -8.05 -37.49
CA PRO A 370 -8.29 -8.83 -37.23
C PRO A 370 -9.07 -8.28 -36.04
N GLN A 371 -10.28 -8.79 -35.84
CA GLN A 371 -11.03 -8.60 -34.62
C GLN A 371 -10.20 -9.10 -33.42
N GLN A 372 -10.16 -8.32 -32.33
CA GLN A 372 -9.38 -8.69 -31.14
C GLN A 372 -10.25 -8.69 -29.88
N ALA A 373 -10.08 -9.72 -29.06
CA ALA A 373 -10.66 -9.76 -27.72
C ALA A 373 -9.85 -8.86 -26.77
N LEU A 374 -10.52 -7.85 -26.21
CA LEU A 374 -10.01 -6.93 -25.21
C LEU A 374 -10.34 -7.46 -23.81
N ALA A 375 -9.35 -8.04 -23.14
CA ALA A 375 -9.45 -8.43 -21.74
C ALA A 375 -9.06 -7.25 -20.85
N PHE A 376 -10.02 -6.55 -20.25
CA PHE A 376 -9.73 -5.38 -19.42
C PHE A 376 -9.17 -5.74 -18.03
N GLY A 377 -9.29 -6.99 -17.60
CA GLY A 377 -8.83 -7.47 -16.30
C GLY A 377 -7.34 -7.77 -16.34
N ASN A 378 -6.62 -7.38 -15.29
CA ASN A 378 -5.18 -7.59 -15.19
C ASN A 378 -4.76 -8.10 -13.81
N SER A 379 -3.50 -8.53 -13.71
CA SER A 379 -2.87 -8.92 -12.45
C SER A 379 -1.73 -7.96 -12.14
N SER A 380 -1.39 -7.82 -10.88
CA SER A 380 -0.26 -6.99 -10.47
C SER A 380 0.54 -7.61 -9.33
N PHE A 381 1.78 -7.18 -9.19
CA PHE A 381 2.64 -7.48 -8.05
C PHE A 381 3.31 -6.20 -7.57
N GLY A 382 3.35 -5.97 -6.26
CA GLY A 382 3.79 -4.70 -5.73
C GLY A 382 3.99 -4.69 -4.23
N PHE A 383 3.93 -3.48 -3.68
CA PHE A 383 4.00 -3.23 -2.26
C PHE A 383 2.79 -2.44 -1.78
N SER A 384 2.47 -2.58 -0.50
CA SER A 384 1.51 -1.70 0.17
C SER A 384 2.12 -1.05 1.40
N ILE A 385 1.58 0.12 1.73
CA ILE A 385 1.81 0.82 2.99
C ILE A 385 0.45 0.88 3.69
N GLY A 386 0.36 0.31 4.88
CA GLY A 386 -0.83 0.24 5.70
C GLY A 386 -0.70 1.15 6.93
N LEU A 387 -1.79 1.85 7.26
CA LEU A 387 -1.94 2.73 8.40
C LEU A 387 -3.06 2.21 9.28
N HIS A 388 -2.82 2.12 10.59
CA HIS A 388 -3.70 1.44 11.53
C HIS A 388 -4.13 2.35 12.69
N PHE A 389 -5.43 2.32 13.03
CA PHE A 389 -6.06 3.21 14.02
C PHE A 389 -6.93 2.48 15.03
#